data_AF-A0A497FVG8-F1
#
_entry.id   AF-A0A497FVG8-F1
#
_cell.length_a   1.000
_cell.length_b   1.000
_cell.length_c   1.000
_cell.angle_alpha   90.00
_cell.angle_beta   90.00
_cell.angle_gamma   90.00
#
_symmetry.space_group_name_H-M   'P 1'
#
loop_
_entity.id
_entity.type
_entity.pdbx_description
1 polymer ?
#
loop_
_entity_poly.entity_id
_entity_poly.type
_entity_poly.pdbx_seq_one_letter_code
_entity_poly.pdbx_strand_id
1 'polypeptide(L)'
;MQIKVSKNIRKIKFRCVKCGNCCKAFLYEKWRLELYRNEVEYLEKIGYKDFYYQRSGSFFMRTSSHGCYFLQGNRCQLILRHKWYPWNCSLFPLQLVKTAEIIEIRLNPAAEDICNGIGYGKYLNNRIREIINQVKYFMTYGEPDIYGRRFYSRKDE
;
A
#
# COMPACT_ATOMS: atom_id res chain seq x y z
N MET A 1 -15.45 15.47 0.01
CA MET A 1 -14.12 14.86 -0.14
C MET A 1 -13.73 14.80 -1.63
N GLN A 2 -12.69 15.52 -2.06
CA GLN A 2 -12.22 15.52 -3.46
C GLN A 2 -10.96 14.65 -3.61
N ILE A 3 -10.91 13.79 -4.64
CA ILE A 3 -9.69 13.04 -4.97
C ILE A 3 -8.79 13.88 -5.88
N LYS A 4 -7.56 14.15 -5.45
CA LYS A 4 -6.52 14.82 -6.23
C LYS A 4 -5.40 13.85 -6.55
N VAL A 5 -4.87 13.93 -7.76
CA VAL A 5 -3.69 13.17 -8.19
C VAL A 5 -2.54 14.14 -8.36
N SER A 6 -1.45 13.92 -7.63
CA SER A 6 -0.24 14.74 -7.75
C SER A 6 0.29 14.75 -9.19
N LYS A 7 0.75 15.91 -9.64
CA LYS A 7 1.29 16.10 -11.00
C LYS A 7 2.47 15.16 -11.27
N ASN A 8 3.27 14.85 -10.25
CA ASN A 8 4.48 14.04 -10.39
C ASN A 8 4.16 12.58 -10.76
N ILE A 9 3.08 12.01 -10.22
CA ILE A 9 2.61 10.65 -10.58
C ILE A 9 2.44 10.49 -12.09
N ARG A 10 1.93 11.53 -12.76
CA ARG A 10 1.59 11.45 -14.19
C ARG A 10 2.82 11.24 -15.07
N LYS A 11 4.01 11.58 -14.59
CA LYS A 11 5.27 11.46 -15.33
C LYS A 11 6.09 10.22 -14.94
N ILE A 12 5.67 9.49 -13.91
CA ILE A 12 6.43 8.38 -13.37
C ILE A 12 6.09 7.08 -14.13
N LYS A 13 7.12 6.36 -14.57
CA LYS A 13 7.02 4.96 -14.98
C LYS A 13 7.16 4.08 -13.76
N PHE A 14 6.31 3.06 -13.65
CA PHE A 14 6.40 2.10 -12.56
C PHE A 14 6.11 0.66 -12.99
N ARG A 15 6.96 -0.25 -12.52
CA ARG A 15 6.74 -1.69 -12.55
C ARG A 15 7.38 -2.31 -11.31
N CYS A 16 6.63 -3.11 -10.56
CA CYS A 16 7.20 -3.91 -9.48
C CYS A 16 8.21 -4.92 -10.08
N VAL A 17 9.50 -4.66 -9.90
CA VAL A 17 10.59 -5.54 -10.33
C VAL A 17 10.94 -6.56 -9.24
N LYS A 18 11.71 -7.60 -9.60
CA LYS A 18 12.10 -8.71 -8.73
C LYS A 18 13.17 -8.31 -7.68
N CYS A 19 12.95 -7.25 -6.91
CA CYS A 19 13.89 -6.75 -5.89
C CYS A 19 13.49 -7.14 -4.46
N GLY A 20 12.21 -7.00 -4.13
CA GLY A 20 11.68 -7.22 -2.78
C GLY A 20 12.01 -6.12 -1.77
N ASN A 21 12.70 -5.04 -2.15
CA ASN A 21 13.20 -4.00 -1.23
C ASN A 21 12.10 -3.45 -0.30
N CYS A 22 11.00 -2.94 -0.88
CA CYS A 22 9.89 -2.40 -0.09
C CYS A 22 9.20 -3.46 0.79
N CYS A 23 9.13 -4.70 0.35
CA CYS A 23 8.47 -5.77 1.09
C CYS A 23 9.37 -6.38 2.19
N LYS A 24 10.69 -6.34 2.02
CA LYS A 24 11.68 -6.88 2.97
C LYS A 24 11.99 -5.90 4.11
N ALA A 25 11.74 -4.61 3.94
CA ALA A 25 11.90 -3.62 5.03
C ALA A 25 11.11 -3.98 6.31
N PHE A 26 10.00 -4.72 6.17
CA PHE A 26 9.26 -5.31 7.31
C PHE A 26 10.09 -6.25 8.20
N LEU A 27 11.14 -6.88 7.66
CA LEU A 27 12.05 -7.75 8.43
C LEU A 27 12.99 -6.95 9.34
N TYR A 28 13.53 -5.85 8.82
CA TYR A 28 14.63 -5.14 9.46
C TYR A 28 14.12 -4.11 10.47
N GLU A 29 13.00 -3.46 10.16
CA GLU A 29 12.52 -2.33 10.95
C GLU A 29 11.40 -2.72 11.94
N LYS A 30 10.99 -4.00 11.96
CA LYS A 30 9.85 -4.52 12.77
C LYS A 30 8.55 -3.72 12.56
N TRP A 31 8.32 -3.24 11.34
CA TRP A 31 7.14 -2.45 11.01
C TRP A 31 5.88 -3.29 11.11
N ARG A 32 4.85 -2.73 11.75
CA ARG A 32 3.49 -3.25 11.66
C ARG A 32 2.70 -2.40 10.66
N LEU A 33 1.94 -3.07 9.81
CA LEU A 33 0.99 -2.44 8.91
C LEU A 33 -0.41 -2.69 9.46
N GLU A 34 -1.08 -1.62 9.87
CA GLU A 34 -2.50 -1.67 10.13
C GLU A 34 -3.25 -1.79 8.80
N LEU A 35 -4.20 -2.71 8.73
CA LEU A 35 -5.11 -2.89 7.61
C LEU A 35 -6.47 -2.34 8.00
N TYR A 36 -7.14 -1.68 7.09
CA TYR A 36 -8.54 -1.35 7.31
C TYR A 36 -9.42 -2.55 7.08
N ARG A 37 -10.59 -2.55 7.72
CA ARG A 37 -11.59 -3.62 7.61
C ARG A 37 -11.93 -3.95 6.15
N ASN A 38 -12.12 -2.94 5.31
CA ASN A 38 -12.41 -3.14 3.89
C ASN A 38 -11.22 -3.68 3.07
N GLU A 39 -9.98 -3.35 3.44
CA GLU A 39 -8.80 -3.99 2.84
C GLU A 39 -8.80 -5.47 3.20
N VAL A 40 -9.10 -5.79 4.47
CA VAL A 40 -9.24 -7.17 4.93
C VAL A 40 -10.33 -7.90 4.12
N GLU A 41 -11.54 -7.36 4.06
CA GLU A 41 -12.66 -7.95 3.32
C GLU A 41 -12.34 -8.12 1.82
N TYR A 42 -11.69 -7.13 1.20
CA TYR A 42 -11.29 -7.21 -0.19
C TYR A 42 -10.24 -8.30 -0.42
N LEU A 43 -9.22 -8.37 0.45
CA LEU A 43 -8.15 -9.36 0.37
C LEU A 43 -8.69 -10.78 0.59
N GLU A 44 -9.62 -10.97 1.53
CA GLU A 44 -10.35 -12.22 1.73
C GLU A 44 -11.16 -12.60 0.47
N LYS A 45 -11.88 -11.64 -0.11
CA LYS A 45 -12.69 -11.85 -1.33
C LYS A 45 -11.84 -12.29 -2.53
N ILE A 46 -10.61 -11.81 -2.65
CA ILE A 46 -9.69 -12.23 -3.73
C ILE A 46 -8.86 -13.47 -3.37
N GLY A 47 -9.13 -14.11 -2.23
CA GLY A 47 -8.64 -15.45 -1.88
C GLY A 47 -7.48 -15.49 -0.88
N TYR A 48 -7.10 -14.37 -0.27
CA TYR A 48 -6.10 -14.39 0.80
C TYR A 48 -6.73 -14.83 2.12
N LYS A 49 -5.99 -15.64 2.88
CA LYS A 49 -6.38 -16.16 4.20
C LYS A 49 -5.23 -16.01 5.17
N ASP A 50 -5.53 -15.89 6.46
CA ASP A 50 -4.51 -15.84 7.52
C ASP A 50 -3.42 -14.77 7.31
N PHE A 51 -3.75 -13.68 6.62
CA PHE A 51 -2.78 -12.60 6.32
C PHE A 51 -2.81 -11.48 7.37
N TYR A 52 -3.72 -11.54 8.34
CA TYR A 52 -3.86 -10.54 9.40
C TYR A 52 -4.15 -11.19 10.77
N TYR A 53 -4.07 -10.37 11.81
CA TYR A 53 -4.57 -10.65 13.15
C TYR A 53 -5.26 -9.41 13.71
N GLN A 54 -6.14 -9.59 14.70
CA GLN A 54 -6.80 -8.47 15.37
C GLN A 54 -6.14 -8.20 16.72
N ARG A 55 -6.01 -6.92 17.09
CA ARG A 55 -5.60 -6.48 18.43
C ARG A 55 -6.25 -5.14 18.73
N SER A 56 -6.90 -5.02 19.89
CA SER A 56 -7.57 -3.79 20.34
C SER A 56 -8.51 -3.17 19.30
N GLY A 57 -9.31 -4.01 18.63
CA GLY A 57 -10.28 -3.57 17.60
C GLY A 57 -9.68 -3.18 16.24
N SER A 58 -8.35 -3.23 16.09
CA SER A 58 -7.64 -2.93 14.84
C SER A 58 -7.15 -4.21 14.16
N PHE A 59 -6.99 -4.18 12.83
CA PHE A 59 -6.48 -5.30 12.04
C PHE A 59 -5.03 -5.05 11.66
N PHE A 60 -4.14 -6.01 11.89
CA PHE A 60 -2.73 -5.89 11.59
C PHE A 60 -2.28 -6.98 10.62
N MET A 61 -1.57 -6.59 9.57
CA MET A 61 -0.98 -7.52 8.63
C MET A 61 0.03 -8.41 9.35
N ARG A 62 -0.06 -9.73 9.15
CA ARG A 62 0.98 -10.68 9.56
C ARG A 62 2.20 -10.50 8.66
N THR A 63 3.38 -10.63 9.23
CA THR A 63 4.61 -10.76 8.46
C THR A 63 4.97 -12.23 8.29
N SER A 64 5.63 -12.57 7.19
CA SER A 64 6.27 -13.87 6.99
C SER A 64 7.74 -13.82 7.41
N SER A 65 8.40 -14.97 7.46
CA SER A 65 9.86 -15.08 7.60
C SER A 65 10.65 -14.35 6.50
N HIS A 66 9.99 -13.98 5.41
CA HIS A 66 10.57 -13.27 4.28
C HIS A 66 10.16 -11.79 4.19
N GLY A 67 9.35 -11.28 5.12
CA GLY A 67 8.91 -9.89 5.21
C GLY A 67 7.40 -9.74 5.07
N CYS A 68 6.94 -8.83 4.21
CA CYS A 68 5.51 -8.67 3.91
C CYS A 68 4.86 -10.00 3.48
N TYR A 69 3.65 -10.28 3.98
CA TYR A 69 2.88 -11.49 3.63
C TYR A 69 2.74 -11.70 2.12
N PHE A 70 2.55 -10.61 1.37
CA PHE A 70 2.32 -10.66 -0.07
C PHE A 70 3.61 -10.77 -0.90
N LEU A 71 4.77 -10.94 -0.27
CA LEU A 71 6.05 -11.11 -0.96
C LEU A 71 6.24 -12.56 -1.40
N GLN A 72 6.31 -12.78 -2.71
CA GLN A 72 6.71 -14.09 -3.27
C GLN A 72 7.69 -13.88 -4.42
N GLY A 73 8.80 -14.63 -4.40
CA GLY A 73 9.84 -14.54 -5.43
C GLY A 73 10.41 -13.13 -5.60
N ASN A 74 10.55 -12.35 -4.52
CA ASN A 74 10.97 -10.94 -4.51
C ASN A 74 10.04 -9.98 -5.29
N ARG A 75 8.75 -10.32 -5.42
CA ARG A 75 7.72 -9.43 -6.00
C ARG A 75 6.48 -9.37 -5.12
N CYS A 76 5.85 -8.19 -5.09
CA CYS A 76 4.56 -7.99 -4.45
C CYS A 76 3.45 -8.65 -5.28
N GLN A 77 2.83 -9.70 -4.74
CA GLN A 77 1.81 -10.47 -5.46
C GLN A 77 0.49 -9.71 -5.64
N LEU A 78 0.17 -8.76 -4.74
CA LEU A 78 -1.00 -7.90 -4.88
C LEU A 78 -0.96 -7.08 -6.17
N ILE A 79 0.19 -6.46 -6.44
CA ILE A 79 0.38 -5.71 -7.69
C ILE A 79 0.46 -6.65 -8.88
N LEU A 80 1.22 -7.74 -8.76
CA LEU A 80 1.52 -8.62 -9.88
C LEU A 80 0.28 -9.37 -10.39
N ARG A 81 -0.53 -9.91 -9.48
CA ARG A 81 -1.68 -10.77 -9.81
C ARG A 81 -2.99 -10.00 -9.83
N HIS A 82 -3.17 -9.06 -8.89
CA HIS A 82 -4.46 -8.42 -8.66
C HIS A 82 -4.47 -6.95 -9.10
N LYS A 83 -3.32 -6.41 -9.54
CA LYS A 83 -3.18 -4.99 -9.89
C LYS A 83 -3.59 -4.05 -8.76
N TRP A 84 -3.60 -4.56 -7.53
CA TRP A 84 -4.12 -3.88 -6.35
C TRP A 84 -2.98 -3.23 -5.58
N TYR A 85 -3.20 -1.97 -5.21
CA TYR A 85 -2.22 -1.17 -4.49
C TYR A 85 -2.50 -1.22 -2.98
N PRO A 86 -1.48 -1.54 -2.16
CA PRO A 86 -1.62 -1.46 -0.71
C PRO A 86 -1.61 0.01 -0.30
N TRP A 87 -2.79 0.64 -0.33
CA TRP A 87 -2.97 2.07 -0.12
C TRP A 87 -2.47 2.55 1.24
N ASN A 88 -2.51 1.65 2.22
CA ASN A 88 -1.93 1.86 3.54
C ASN A 88 -0.42 1.63 3.63
N CYS A 89 0.24 1.13 2.59
CA CYS A 89 1.66 0.80 2.69
C CYS A 89 2.56 2.04 2.47
N SER A 90 3.24 2.50 3.54
CA SER A 90 4.20 3.61 3.50
C SER A 90 5.56 3.23 2.93
N LEU A 91 5.72 2.01 2.43
CA LEU A 91 6.89 1.56 1.66
C LEU A 91 6.52 1.39 0.19
N PHE A 92 5.24 1.47 -0.12
CA PHE A 92 4.77 1.38 -1.49
C PHE A 92 4.95 2.73 -2.20
N PRO A 93 5.30 2.73 -3.51
CA PRO A 93 5.52 3.98 -4.24
C PRO A 93 4.31 4.90 -4.32
N LEU A 94 3.10 4.36 -4.37
CA LEU A 94 1.88 5.17 -4.33
C LEU A 94 1.34 5.26 -2.91
N GLN A 95 1.12 6.49 -2.45
CA GLN A 95 0.60 6.80 -1.13
C GLN A 95 -0.71 7.57 -1.24
N LEU A 96 -1.65 7.30 -0.31
CA LEU A 96 -2.81 8.15 -0.05
C LEU A 96 -2.54 9.08 1.13
N VAL A 97 -2.82 10.37 0.94
CA VAL A 97 -2.80 11.38 2.00
C VAL A 97 -4.17 12.03 2.08
N LYS A 98 -4.88 11.76 3.17
CA LYS A 98 -6.19 12.35 3.47
C LYS A 98 -6.01 13.58 4.34
N THR A 99 -6.69 14.66 3.97
CA THR A 99 -7.01 15.82 4.83
C THR A 99 -8.52 15.89 5.03
N ALA A 100 -9.02 16.92 5.72
CA ALA A 100 -10.46 17.12 5.91
C ALA A 100 -11.22 17.30 4.58
N GLU A 101 -10.56 17.82 3.54
CA GLU A 101 -11.20 18.24 2.29
C GLU A 101 -10.82 17.35 1.10
N ILE A 102 -9.58 16.87 1.09
CA ILE A 102 -8.98 16.18 -0.05
C ILE A 102 -8.37 14.82 0.31
N ILE A 103 -8.33 13.95 -0.69
CA ILE A 103 -7.47 12.78 -0.69
C ILE A 103 -6.49 12.96 -1.84
N GLU A 104 -5.23 13.15 -1.50
CA GLU A 104 -4.15 13.22 -2.45
C GLU A 104 -3.57 11.83 -2.69
N ILE A 105 -3.56 11.40 -3.94
CA ILE A 105 -2.76 10.29 -4.42
C ILE A 105 -1.42 10.90 -4.85
N ARG A 106 -0.33 10.54 -4.16
CA ARG A 106 1.02 11.06 -4.43
C ARG A 106 2.05 9.94 -4.47
N LEU A 107 3.23 10.26 -5.01
CA LEU A 107 4.38 9.38 -4.85
C LEU A 107 4.85 9.50 -3.40
N ASN A 108 5.10 8.36 -2.78
CA ASN A 108 5.72 8.27 -1.48
C ASN A 108 7.18 8.75 -1.57
N PRO A 109 7.60 9.77 -0.81
CA PRO A 109 8.96 10.30 -0.88
C PRO A 109 10.02 9.22 -0.65
N ALA A 110 9.83 8.34 0.34
CA ALA A 110 10.79 7.28 0.65
C ALA A 110 10.90 6.23 -0.47
N ALA A 111 9.91 6.14 -1.36
CA ALA A 111 9.96 5.18 -2.44
C ALA A 111 10.93 5.57 -3.55
N GLU A 112 11.26 6.86 -3.70
CA GLU A 112 12.28 7.31 -4.65
C GLU A 112 13.64 6.66 -4.35
N ASP A 113 13.96 6.51 -3.08
CA ASP A 113 15.23 5.92 -2.64
C ASP A 113 15.18 4.39 -2.55
N ILE A 114 14.02 3.81 -2.19
CA ILE A 114 13.91 2.38 -1.84
C ILE A 114 13.42 1.53 -3.02
N CYS A 115 12.62 2.09 -3.93
CA CYS A 115 11.91 1.33 -4.94
C CYS A 115 12.63 1.29 -6.29
N ASN A 116 13.37 0.21 -6.53
CA ASN A 116 14.01 -0.10 -7.82
C ASN A 116 13.02 -0.31 -8.99
N GLY A 117 11.71 -0.24 -8.74
CA GLY A 117 10.68 -0.33 -9.78
C GLY A 117 10.33 0.99 -10.43
N ILE A 118 10.75 2.12 -9.84
CA ILE A 118 10.57 3.46 -10.41
C ILE A 118 11.44 3.59 -11.67
N GLY A 119 10.90 4.21 -12.71
CA GLY A 119 11.55 4.35 -14.02
C GLY A 119 11.31 3.17 -14.98
N TYR A 120 10.80 2.04 -14.49
CA TYR A 120 10.51 0.86 -15.31
C TYR A 120 9.03 0.74 -15.71
N GLY A 121 8.75 0.09 -16.84
CA GLY A 121 7.39 -0.22 -17.27
C GLY A 121 6.64 0.95 -17.90
N LYS A 122 5.30 0.95 -17.76
CA LYS A 122 4.42 1.97 -18.34
C LYS A 122 4.27 3.15 -17.37
N TYR A 123 3.91 4.31 -17.91
CA TYR A 123 3.55 5.46 -17.09
C TYR A 123 2.35 5.14 -16.20
N LEU A 124 2.43 5.54 -14.93
CA LEU A 124 1.32 5.43 -13.98
C LEU A 124 0.08 6.18 -14.46
N ASN A 125 0.27 7.26 -15.24
CA ASN A 125 -0.81 7.99 -15.89
C ASN A 125 -1.74 7.07 -16.73
N ASN A 126 -1.18 6.04 -17.36
CA ASN A 126 -1.96 5.10 -18.18
C ASN A 126 -2.93 4.27 -17.34
N ARG A 127 -2.75 4.22 -16.02
CA ARG A 127 -3.58 3.48 -15.07
C ARG A 127 -4.29 4.41 -14.09
N ILE A 128 -4.30 5.72 -14.32
CA ILE A 128 -4.79 6.66 -13.30
C ILE A 128 -6.28 6.51 -13.02
N ARG A 129 -7.08 6.18 -14.04
CA ARG A 129 -8.51 5.90 -13.88
C ARG A 129 -8.76 4.67 -13.01
N GLU A 130 -7.96 3.62 -13.20
CA GLU A 130 -8.01 2.40 -12.39
C GLU A 130 -7.63 2.68 -10.93
N ILE A 131 -6.55 3.44 -10.73
CA ILE A 131 -6.10 3.90 -9.41
C ILE A 131 -7.20 4.69 -8.71
N ILE A 132 -7.79 5.68 -9.37
CA ILE A 132 -8.89 6.49 -8.80
C ILE A 132 -10.08 5.60 -8.43
N ASN A 133 -10.43 4.60 -9.26
CA ASN A 133 -11.53 3.69 -8.95
C ASN A 133 -11.25 2.81 -7.72
N GLN A 134 -10.02 2.31 -7.57
CA GLN A 134 -9.62 1.58 -6.38
C GLN A 134 -9.68 2.46 -5.12
N VAL A 135 -9.24 3.73 -5.22
CA VAL A 135 -9.33 4.69 -4.11
C VAL A 135 -10.78 5.04 -3.78
N LYS A 136 -11.65 5.22 -4.79
CA LYS A 136 -13.09 5.42 -4.56
C LYS A 136 -13.72 4.24 -3.85
N TYR A 137 -13.44 3.02 -4.31
CA TYR A 137 -13.90 1.80 -3.64
C TYR A 137 -13.42 1.76 -2.19
N PHE A 138 -12.12 2.00 -1.99
CA PHE A 138 -11.54 2.07 -0.67
C PHE A 138 -12.26 3.10 0.22
N MET A 139 -12.48 4.32 -0.28
CA MET A 139 -13.18 5.38 0.45
C MET A 139 -14.66 5.12 0.76
N THR A 140 -15.39 4.48 -0.15
CA THR A 140 -16.81 4.17 0.06
C THR A 140 -17.00 3.10 1.14
N TYR A 141 -16.03 2.20 1.30
CA TYR A 141 -16.22 0.99 2.11
C TYR A 141 -15.28 0.92 3.33
N GLY A 142 -14.29 1.80 3.44
CA GLY A 142 -13.47 1.93 4.64
C GLY A 142 -12.71 3.24 4.62
N GLU A 143 -13.12 4.15 5.48
CA GLU A 143 -12.38 5.40 5.59
C GLU A 143 -11.01 5.15 6.21
N PRO A 144 -9.95 5.75 5.66
CA PRO A 144 -8.71 5.81 6.39
C PRO A 144 -8.94 6.70 7.60
N ASP A 145 -8.79 6.10 8.78
CA ASP A 145 -8.79 6.86 10.03
C ASP A 145 -7.67 7.90 9.94
N ILE A 146 -8.05 9.16 10.10
CA ILE A 146 -7.12 10.30 10.12
C ILE A 146 -6.18 10.22 11.34
N TYR A 147 -6.54 9.46 12.38
CA TYR A 147 -5.78 9.24 13.61
C TYR A 147 -5.17 7.84 13.75
N GLY A 148 -5.47 6.91 12.83
CA GLY A 148 -4.92 5.55 12.87
C GLY A 148 -3.40 5.58 12.77
N ARG A 149 -2.71 4.86 13.66
CA ARG A 149 -1.23 4.73 13.60
C ARG A 149 -0.87 3.85 12.40
N ARG A 150 -0.77 4.48 11.23
CA ARG A 150 -0.55 3.84 9.92
C ARG A 150 0.65 2.89 9.89
N PHE A 151 1.71 3.26 10.63
CA PHE A 151 2.87 2.43 10.93
C PHE A 151 3.37 2.81 12.30
N TYR A 152 3.81 1.82 13.06
CA TYR A 152 4.58 2.07 14.26
C TYR A 152 5.65 1.00 14.40
N SER A 153 6.81 1.44 14.88
CA SER A 153 7.90 0.56 15.22
C SER A 153 7.56 -0.16 16.52
N ARG A 154 8.17 -1.32 16.76
CA ARG A 154 8.05 -2.00 18.06
C ARG A 154 8.63 -1.20 19.23
N LYS A 155 9.29 -0.05 18.97
CA LYS A 155 9.79 0.88 20.00
C LYS A 155 8.73 1.89 20.43
N ASP A 156 7.57 1.94 19.75
CA ASP A 156 6.45 2.84 20.06
C ASP A 156 5.39 2.17 20.97
N GLU A 157 5.72 1.00 21.53
CA GLU A 157 5.05 0.25 22.63
C GLU A 157 6.03 0.10 23.79
#